data_AF-A0A3M5D4V4-F1
#
_entry.id   AF-A0A3M5D4V4-F1
#
_cell.length_a   1.000
_cell.length_b   1.000
_cell.length_c   1.000
_cell.angle_alpha   90.00
_cell.angle_beta   90.00
_cell.angle_gamma   90.00
#
_symmetry.space_group_name_H-M   'P 1'
#
loop_
_entity.id
_entity.type
_entity.pdbx_description
1 polymer ?
#
loop_
_entity_poly.entity_id
_entity_poly.type
_entity_poly.pdbx_seq_one_letter_code
_entity_poly.pdbx_strand_id
1 'polypeptide(L)' 'MAGAGMGDVLSGITGALLTQHVEAFEAACLAVWLHAAAGERLGAQGRGLAATDLIPTVRQLLEECSPCLK' A
#
# COMPACT_ATOMS: atom_id res chain seq x y z
N MET A 1 4.04 -6.60 -9.92
CA MET A 1 5.20 -5.69 -9.78
C MET A 1 6.43 -6.51 -9.41
N ALA A 2 7.62 -6.14 -9.88
CA ALA A 2 8.86 -6.75 -9.45
C ALA A 2 9.97 -5.69 -9.54
N GLY A 3 10.42 -5.19 -8.38
CA GLY A 3 11.39 -4.10 -8.30
C GLY A 3 12.01 -4.01 -6.90
N ALA A 4 13.18 -3.39 -6.81
CA ALA A 4 13.85 -3.18 -5.54
C ALA A 4 13.00 -2.32 -4.60
N GLY A 5 12.97 -2.67 -3.31
CA GLY A 5 12.22 -1.93 -2.29
C GLY A 5 10.71 -2.22 -2.20
N MET A 6 10.14 -3.03 -3.10
CA MET A 6 8.71 -3.37 -3.05
C MET A 6 8.35 -4.12 -1.75
N GLY A 7 9.22 -5.05 -1.32
CA GLY A 7 9.06 -5.76 -0.05
C GLY A 7 9.14 -4.84 1.17
N ASP A 8 10.03 -3.85 1.14
CA ASP A 8 10.17 -2.86 2.22
C ASP A 8 8.88 -2.05 2.37
N VAL A 9 8.31 -1.56 1.25
CA VAL A 9 7.02 -0.86 1.25
C VAL A 9 5.90 -1.75 1.79
N LEU A 10 5.79 -3.01 1.31
CA LEU A 10 4.77 -3.93 1.80
C LEU A 10 4.90 -4.17 3.31
N SER A 11 6.11 -4.43 3.80
CA SER A 11 6.36 -4.62 5.23
C SER A 11 6.05 -3.38 6.08
N GLY A 12 6.32 -2.18 5.55
CA GLY A 12 5.98 -0.92 6.19
C GLY A 12 4.47 -0.71 6.33
N ILE A 13 3.70 -1.02 5.28
CA ILE A 13 2.22 -0.97 5.32
C ILE A 13 1.69 -1.96 6.37
N THR A 14 2.17 -3.21 6.34
CA THR A 14 1.77 -4.23 7.32
C THR A 14 2.11 -3.79 8.74
N GLY A 15 3.32 -3.30 8.98
CA GLY A 15 3.76 -2.80 10.29
C GLY A 15 2.89 -1.64 10.79
N ALA A 16 2.56 -0.69 9.92
CA ALA A 16 1.70 0.44 10.27
C ALA A 16 0.28 -0.01 10.68
N LEU A 17 -0.29 -1.02 10.00
CA LEU A 17 -1.60 -1.58 10.35
C LEU A 17 -1.55 -2.33 11.69
N LEU A 18 -0.50 -3.12 11.93
CA LEU A 18 -0.29 -3.81 13.20
C LEU A 18 -0.18 -2.81 14.37
N THR A 19 0.53 -1.69 14.19
CA THR A 19 0.62 -0.65 15.22
C THR A 19 -0.69 0.08 15.49
N GLN A 20 -1.66 -0.03 14.58
CA GLN A 20 -3.04 0.46 14.78
C GLN A 20 -3.95 -0.60 15.40
N HIS A 21 -3.40 -1.72 15.88
CA HIS A 21 -4.13 -2.84 16.48
C HIS A 21 -5.05 -3.61 15.53
N VAL A 22 -4.75 -3.61 14.23
CA VAL A 22 -5.40 -4.53 13.28
C VAL A 22 -4.87 -5.95 13.50
N GLU A 23 -5.74 -6.96 13.51
CA GLU A 23 -5.35 -8.36 13.67
C GLU A 23 -4.38 -8.80 12.56
N ALA A 24 -3.42 -9.66 12.90
CA ALA A 24 -2.25 -9.90 12.04
C ALA A 24 -2.62 -10.42 10.64
N PHE A 25 -3.62 -11.30 10.55
CA PHE A 25 -4.11 -11.81 9.28
C PHE A 25 -4.80 -10.72 8.45
N GLU A 26 -5.66 -9.92 9.08
CA GLU A 26 -6.37 -8.82 8.41
C GLU A 26 -5.40 -7.73 7.95
N ALA A 27 -4.40 -7.40 8.77
CA ALA A 27 -3.34 -6.45 8.43
C ALA A 27 -2.56 -6.92 7.20
N ALA A 28 -2.18 -8.20 7.14
CA ALA A 28 -1.50 -8.76 5.99
C ALA A 28 -2.37 -8.75 4.72
N CYS A 29 -3.65 -9.13 4.84
CA CYS A 29 -4.60 -9.08 3.72
C CYS A 29 -4.77 -7.66 3.18
N LEU A 30 -5.01 -6.69 4.07
CA LEU A 30 -5.20 -5.29 3.68
C LEU A 30 -3.91 -4.70 3.09
N ALA A 31 -2.74 -4.99 3.67
CA ALA A 31 -1.47 -4.50 3.16
C ALA A 31 -1.17 -5.02 1.75
N VAL A 32 -1.38 -6.32 1.48
CA VAL A 32 -1.18 -6.91 0.15
C VAL A 32 -2.15 -6.30 -0.86
N TRP A 33 -3.42 -6.12 -0.47
CA TRP A 33 -4.41 -5.49 -1.34
C TRP A 33 -4.04 -4.04 -1.68
N LEU A 34 -3.70 -3.22 -0.68
CA LEU A 34 -3.27 -1.82 -0.88
C LEU A 34 -2.03 -1.74 -1.79
N HIS A 35 -1.05 -2.61 -1.55
CA HIS A 35 0.19 -2.67 -2.32
C HIS A 35 -0.06 -3.04 -3.79
N ALA A 36 -0.88 -4.06 -4.05
CA ALA A 36 -1.24 -4.49 -5.40
C ALA A 36 -2.10 -3.43 -6.13
N ALA A 37 -3.12 -2.90 -5.47
CA ALA A 37 -4.02 -1.89 -6.05
C ALA A 37 -3.28 -0.59 -6.41
N ALA A 38 -2.35 -0.14 -5.55
CA ALA A 38 -1.49 1.00 -5.86
C ALA A 38 -0.59 0.71 -7.07
N GLY A 39 -0.04 -0.51 -7.14
CA GLY A 39 0.75 -0.99 -8.27
C GLY A 39 -0.02 -1.01 -9.59
N GLU A 40 -1.27 -1.46 -9.59
CA GLU A 40 -2.14 -1.47 -10.77
C GLU A 40 -2.45 -0.05 -11.26
N ARG A 41 -2.82 0.87 -10.35
CA ARG A 41 -3.11 2.27 -10.69
C ARG A 41 -1.91 2.98 -11.32
N LEU A 42 -0.71 2.75 -10.79
CA LEU A 42 0.51 3.35 -11.33
C LEU A 42 0.98 2.65 -12.61
N GLY A 43 0.84 1.32 -12.68
CA GLY A 43 1.17 0.53 -13.86
C GLY A 43 0.35 0.92 -15.10
N ALA A 44 -0.91 1.32 -14.91
CA ALA A 44 -1.76 1.84 -15.99
C ALA A 44 -1.21 3.12 -16.64
N GLN A 45 -0.28 3.83 -15.99
CA GLN A 45 0.36 5.04 -16.53
C GLN A 45 1.55 4.72 -17.45
N GLY A 46 1.92 3.44 -17.61
CA GLY A 46 2.90 2.97 -18.60
C GLY A 46 4.37 3.33 -18.31
N ARG A 47 4.70 3.77 -17.09
CA ARG A 47 6.08 4.09 -16.67
C ARG A 47 6.63 3.01 -15.75
N GLY A 48 7.96 2.85 -15.74
CA GLY A 48 8.63 2.04 -14.74
C GLY A 48 8.29 2.54 -13.33
N LEU A 49 8.09 1.61 -12.39
CA LEU A 49 7.57 1.89 -11.06
C LEU A 49 8.68 1.76 -10.02
N ALA A 50 9.00 2.85 -9.32
CA ALA A 50 9.83 2.81 -8.13
C ALA A 50 8.97 2.49 -6.90
N ALA A 51 9.55 1.83 -5.90
CA ALA A 51 8.82 1.48 -4.68
C ALA A 51 8.25 2.72 -3.96
N THR A 52 8.96 3.85 -3.99
CA THR A 52 8.52 5.12 -3.41
C THR A 52 7.27 5.70 -4.07
N ASP A 53 7.00 5.35 -5.33
CA ASP A 53 5.81 5.83 -6.04
C ASP A 53 4.53 5.23 -5.47
N LEU A 54 4.60 4.05 -4.84
CA LEU A 54 3.45 3.39 -4.21
C LEU A 54 2.93 4.17 -3.00
N ILE A 55 3.81 4.81 -2.24
CA ILE A 55 3.49 5.44 -0.95
C ILE A 55 2.34 6.46 -1.06
N PRO A 56 2.39 7.46 -1.97
CA PRO A 56 1.27 8.40 -2.12
C PRO A 56 -0.02 7.73 -2.61
N THR A 57 0.06 6.73 -3.49
CA THR A 57 -1.12 6.03 -4.01
C THR A 57 -1.78 5.13 -2.95
N VAL A 58 -1.00 4.49 -2.08
CA VAL A 58 -1.52 3.72 -0.93
C VAL A 58 -2.28 4.64 0.01
N ARG A 59 -1.75 5.83 0.30
CA ARG A 59 -2.45 6.83 1.11
C ARG A 59 -3.78 7.25 0.46
N GLN A 60 -3.77 7.52 -0.85
CA GLN A 60 -4.99 7.88 -1.57
C GLN A 60 -6.06 6.78 -1.49
N LEU A 61 -5.67 5.52 -1.67
CA LEU A 61 -6.58 4.38 -1.54
C LEU A 61 -7.22 4.29 -0.15
N LEU A 62 -6.45 4.53 0.91
CA LEU A 62 -6.97 4.57 2.27
C LEU A 62 -7.96 5.73 2.47
N GLU A 63 -7.64 6.92 1.97
CA GLU A 63 -8.52 8.09 2.05
C GLU A 63 -9.86 7.87 1.30
N GLU A 64 -9.85 7.13 0.19
CA GLU A 64 -11.06 6.77 -0.56
C GLU A 64 -11.95 5.76 0.17
N CYS A 65 -11.36 4.79 0.88
CA CYS A 65 -12.10 3.74 1.59
C CYS A 65 -12.51 4.13 3.01
N SER A 66 -11.68 4.91 3.70
CA SER A 66 -11.86 5.31 5.09
C SER A 66 -11.21 6.68 5.29
N PRO A 67 -11.87 7.77 4.86
CA PRO A 67 -11.33 9.11 5.00
C PRO A 67 -11.14 9.43 6.47
N CYS A 68 -9.95 9.93 6.83
CA CYS A 68 -9.76 10.57 8.13
C CYS A 68 -10.60 11.85 8.16
N LEU A 69 -11.80 11.77 8.71
CA LEU A 69 -12.61 12.93 9.04
C LEU A 69 -11.91 13.65 10.19
N LYS A 70 -11.53 14.91 9.96
CA LYS A 70 -10.87 15.76 10.96
C LYS A 70 -11.68 15.84 12.26
#